data_AF-A0A1G0NVT9-F1
#
_entry.id   AF-A0A1G0NVT9-F1
#
_cell.length_a   1.000
_cell.length_b   1.000
_cell.length_c   1.000
_cell.angle_alpha   90.00
_cell.angle_beta   90.00
_cell.angle_gamma   90.00
#
_symmetry.space_group_name_H-M   'P 1'
#
loop_
_entity.id
_entity.type
_entity.pdbx_description
1 polymer ?
#
loop_
_entity_poly.entity_id
_entity_poly.type
_entity_poly.pdbx_seq_one_letter_code
_entity_poly.pdbx_strand_id
1 'polypeptide(L)'
;MRAIWTGHIRFSLVTIPIRLYSAIDSNETVSFNQLHKEDSGRVGYDKKCKKCGKSLTAEEIVKGFEYEPDQYAIIEPDDFAKVKIKSTKIIEIEGFVNSSEVHSMLYDSPYFIGPDGEVASQAYALLNKTLEASGKMAVGRIVLRDREDFAMLAPFENGLVMYKLRYPNELRKMKDVPELSDVKTDKEQLKLAKTLVDSMTTSLSKIDLRDRYQDAVKEMIKAKIEGKEIISVTEEVTPVVDMMKALKQSIEIAKKEKKPMQKAKGEKKKEKVAAKNNKTKKRKSA
;
A
#
# COMPACT_ATOMS: atom_id res chain seq x y z
N MET A 1 -15.58 7.14 -1.09
CA MET A 1 -14.45 7.14 -2.05
C MET A 1 -14.89 7.81 -3.35
N ARG A 2 -14.04 8.65 -3.95
CA ARG A 2 -14.30 9.26 -5.26
C ARG A 2 -13.75 8.34 -6.36
N ALA A 3 -14.55 8.06 -7.38
CA ALA A 3 -14.08 7.28 -8.52
C ALA A 3 -13.01 8.09 -9.29
N ILE A 4 -11.89 7.45 -9.58
CA ILE A 4 -10.79 8.04 -10.35
C ILE A 4 -10.92 7.73 -11.85
N TRP A 5 -11.68 6.70 -12.19
CA TRP A 5 -11.91 6.24 -13.56
C TRP A 5 -13.23 5.46 -13.65
N THR A 6 -13.91 5.58 -14.78
CA THR A 6 -15.18 4.88 -15.08
C THR A 6 -15.06 4.27 -16.47
N GLY A 7 -15.48 3.02 -16.60
CA GLY A 7 -15.42 2.29 -17.87
C GLY A 7 -15.99 0.90 -17.72
N HIS A 8 -15.40 -0.08 -18.42
CA HIS A 8 -15.92 -1.43 -18.50
C HIS A 8 -14.81 -2.46 -18.31
N ILE A 9 -15.13 -3.62 -17.75
CA ILE A 9 -14.32 -4.83 -17.93
C ILE A 9 -14.87 -5.57 -19.13
N ARG A 10 -14.01 -5.93 -20.08
CA ARG A 10 -14.38 -6.77 -21.22
C ARG A 10 -13.54 -8.04 -21.22
N PHE A 11 -14.22 -9.18 -21.33
CA PHE A 11 -13.60 -10.46 -21.58
C PHE A 11 -14.47 -11.24 -22.57
N SER A 12 -13.91 -11.59 -23.73
CA SER A 12 -14.69 -12.15 -24.84
C SER A 12 -15.87 -11.23 -25.20
N LEU A 13 -17.11 -11.74 -25.19
CA LEU A 13 -18.33 -11.00 -25.51
C LEU A 13 -18.99 -10.31 -24.29
N VAL A 14 -18.46 -10.52 -23.08
CA VAL A 14 -19.05 -9.97 -21.85
C VAL A 14 -18.45 -8.60 -21.58
N THR A 15 -19.32 -7.61 -21.35
CA THR A 15 -18.93 -6.23 -20.99
C THR A 15 -19.64 -5.84 -19.70
N ILE A 16 -18.88 -5.43 -18.68
CA ILE A 16 -19.39 -5.11 -17.35
C ILE A 16 -19.03 -3.66 -17.00
N PRO A 17 -20.00 -2.74 -16.86
CA PRO A 17 -19.75 -1.37 -16.40
C PRO A 17 -19.17 -1.35 -14.97
N ILE A 18 -18.11 -0.57 -14.77
CA ILE A 18 -17.37 -0.50 -13.51
C ILE A 18 -16.81 0.89 -13.22
N ARG A 19 -16.50 1.11 -11.94
CA ARG A 19 -15.78 2.28 -11.42
C ARG A 19 -14.53 1.84 -10.67
N LEU A 20 -13.45 2.59 -10.87
CA LEU A 20 -12.17 2.40 -10.17
C LEU A 20 -12.01 3.44 -9.07
N TYR A 21 -11.51 2.99 -7.92
CA TYR A 21 -11.24 3.79 -6.72
C TYR A 21 -9.81 3.52 -6.25
N SER A 22 -9.11 4.55 -5.76
CA SER A 22 -7.81 4.32 -5.12
C SER A 22 -8.00 3.44 -3.88
N ALA A 23 -7.21 2.37 -3.75
CA ALA A 23 -7.18 1.57 -2.52
C ALA A 23 -6.22 2.17 -1.48
N ILE A 24 -5.41 3.16 -1.87
CA ILE A 24 -4.53 3.92 -0.98
C ILE A 24 -5.21 5.25 -0.65
N ASP A 25 -5.36 5.54 0.64
CA ASP A 25 -5.78 6.85 1.12
C ASP A 25 -4.55 7.73 1.37
N SER A 26 -4.32 8.68 0.47
CA SER A 26 -3.21 9.64 0.61
C SER A 26 -3.42 10.61 1.79
N ASN A 27 -4.65 10.78 2.28
CA ASN A 27 -4.94 11.68 3.40
C ASN A 27 -4.43 11.14 4.73
N GLU A 28 -4.13 9.84 4.81
CA GLU A 28 -3.50 9.31 6.01
C GLU A 28 -2.14 9.96 6.22
N THR A 29 -1.36 10.26 5.18
CA THR A 29 -0.03 10.87 5.36
C THR A 29 -0.09 12.33 5.82
N VAL A 30 0.73 12.69 6.82
CA VAL A 30 0.87 14.08 7.26
C VAL A 30 1.62 14.88 6.20
N SER A 31 1.02 15.95 5.70
CA SER A 31 1.66 16.88 4.78
C SER A 31 1.83 18.26 5.40
N PHE A 32 2.92 18.93 5.05
CA PHE A 32 3.23 20.28 5.52
C PHE A 32 3.11 21.27 4.38
N ASN A 33 2.49 22.40 4.68
CA ASN A 33 2.57 23.55 3.79
C ASN A 33 3.89 24.27 4.05
N GLN A 34 4.52 24.74 2.98
CA GLN A 34 5.67 25.63 3.12
C GLN A 34 5.18 27.02 3.48
N LEU A 35 5.74 27.55 4.56
CA LEU A 35 5.44 28.88 5.06
C LEU A 35 6.71 29.73 5.00
N HIS A 36 6.56 30.99 4.64
CA HIS A 36 7.64 31.96 4.71
C HIS A 36 8.02 32.17 6.19
N LYS A 37 9.31 32.09 6.48
CA LYS A 37 9.82 32.01 7.86
C LYS A 37 9.50 33.26 8.70
N GLU A 38 9.42 34.42 8.07
CA GLU A 38 9.26 35.70 8.77
C GLU A 38 7.80 36.06 9.05
N ASP A 39 6.89 35.84 8.09
CA ASP A 39 5.49 36.26 8.17
C ASP A 39 4.48 35.10 8.21
N SER A 40 4.96 33.86 8.13
CA SER A 40 4.13 32.65 8.05
C SER A 40 3.16 32.60 6.85
N GLY A 41 3.40 33.40 5.82
CA GLY A 41 2.66 33.40 4.57
C GLY A 41 2.86 32.11 3.78
N ARG A 42 1.85 31.64 3.05
CA ARG A 42 1.98 30.44 2.20
C ARG A 42 2.92 30.70 1.02
N VAL A 43 3.87 29.80 0.80
CA VAL A 43 4.79 29.86 -0.35
C VAL A 43 4.09 29.39 -1.61
N GLY A 44 4.16 30.21 -2.67
CA GLY A 44 3.74 29.88 -4.03
C GLY A 44 4.94 29.55 -4.93
N TYR A 45 4.67 28.88 -6.05
CA TYR A 45 5.69 28.50 -7.05
C TYR A 45 5.36 29.10 -8.41
N ASP A 46 6.33 29.81 -8.99
CA ASP A 46 6.28 30.25 -10.37
C ASP A 46 7.20 29.39 -11.25
N LYS A 47 6.70 28.95 -12.40
CA LYS A 47 7.52 28.28 -13.41
C LYS A 47 8.30 29.36 -14.18
N LYS A 48 9.63 29.32 -14.18
CA LYS A 48 10.48 30.32 -14.87
C LYS A 48 11.34 29.67 -15.94
N CYS A 49 11.47 30.33 -17.10
CA CYS A 49 12.38 29.89 -18.16
C CYS A 49 13.84 30.11 -17.75
N LYS A 50 14.68 29.06 -17.80
CA LYS A 50 16.10 29.16 -17.44
C LYS A 50 16.92 30.08 -18.37
N LYS A 51 16.48 30.25 -19.62
CA LYS A 51 17.21 31.05 -20.62
C LYS A 51 16.92 32.55 -20.50
N CYS A 52 15.68 32.94 -20.26
CA CYS A 52 15.27 34.36 -20.24
C CYS A 52 14.76 34.86 -18.88
N GLY A 53 14.62 33.99 -17.87
CA GLY A 53 14.16 34.35 -16.53
C GLY A 53 12.67 34.70 -16.39
N LYS A 54 11.92 34.74 -17.50
CA LYS A 54 10.49 35.05 -17.53
C LYS A 54 9.67 33.98 -16.79
N SER A 55 8.73 34.40 -15.94
CA SER A 55 7.68 33.52 -15.42
C SER A 55 6.73 33.12 -16.54
N LEU A 56 6.42 31.84 -16.63
CA LEU A 56 5.63 31.22 -17.69
C LEU A 56 4.29 30.74 -17.16
N THR A 57 3.26 30.88 -17.98
CA THR A 57 1.98 30.18 -17.79
C THR A 57 2.10 28.74 -18.28
N ALA A 58 1.09 27.90 -17.99
CA ALA A 58 1.09 26.52 -18.47
C ALA A 58 1.02 26.40 -20.01
N GLU A 59 0.42 27.39 -20.68
CA GLU A 59 0.26 27.44 -22.14
C GLU A 59 1.57 27.77 -22.86
N GLU A 60 2.46 28.51 -22.21
CA GLU A 60 3.79 28.86 -22.73
C GLU A 60 4.82 27.72 -22.56
N ILE A 61 4.42 26.56 -22.03
CA ILE A 61 5.31 25.44 -21.71
C ILE A 61 5.00 24.23 -22.61
N VAL A 62 5.95 23.89 -23.47
CA VAL A 62 5.93 22.68 -24.31
C VAL A 62 6.77 21.55 -23.69
N LYS A 63 6.52 20.31 -24.10
CA LYS A 63 7.36 19.15 -23.73
C LYS A 63 8.53 19.03 -24.70
N GLY A 64 9.72 18.76 -24.18
CA GLY A 64 10.92 18.47 -24.99
C GLY A 64 11.54 17.15 -24.56
N PHE A 65 11.97 16.34 -25.52
CA PHE A 65 12.78 15.14 -25.29
C PHE A 65 14.24 15.45 -25.62
N GLU A 66 15.13 15.36 -24.63
CA GLU A 66 16.56 15.57 -24.81
C GLU A 66 17.18 14.34 -25.46
N TYR A 67 17.67 14.49 -26.71
CA TYR A 67 18.31 13.39 -27.45
C TYR A 67 19.84 13.53 -27.51
N GLU A 68 20.35 14.75 -27.30
CA GLU A 68 21.76 15.08 -27.06
C GLU A 68 21.82 16.19 -26.00
N PRO A 69 22.96 16.39 -25.30
CA PRO A 69 23.09 17.44 -24.30
C PRO A 69 22.64 18.81 -24.84
N ASP A 70 21.66 19.41 -24.16
CA ASP A 70 21.02 20.68 -24.53
C ASP A 70 20.30 20.71 -25.90
N GLN A 71 20.08 19.56 -26.55
CA GLN A 71 19.29 19.45 -27.78
C GLN A 71 17.97 18.72 -27.55
N TYR A 72 16.87 19.38 -27.89
CA TYR A 72 15.52 18.92 -27.58
C TYR A 72 14.68 18.74 -28.84
N ALA A 73 14.05 17.58 -28.98
CA ALA A 73 12.93 17.40 -29.88
C ALA A 73 11.67 17.91 -29.18
N ILE A 74 11.05 18.97 -29.71
CA ILE A 74 9.79 19.50 -29.17
C ILE A 74 8.68 18.50 -29.52
N ILE A 75 7.91 18.09 -28.53
CA ILE A 75 6.79 17.17 -28.69
C ILE A 75 5.50 17.95 -28.45
N GLU A 76 4.73 18.16 -29.51
CA GLU A 76 3.46 18.85 -29.43
C GLU A 76 2.34 17.90 -28.97
N PRO A 77 1.25 18.43 -28.37
CA PRO A 77 0.07 17.63 -28.04
C PRO A 77 -0.47 16.81 -29.23
N ASP A 78 -0.36 17.34 -30.45
CA ASP A 78 -0.81 16.70 -31.68
C ASP A 78 0.07 15.52 -32.10
N ASP A 79 1.36 15.53 -31.74
CA ASP A 79 2.23 14.37 -31.98
C ASP A 79 1.80 13.18 -31.12
N PHE A 80 1.36 13.43 -29.88
CA PHE A 80 0.71 12.40 -29.08
C PHE A 80 -0.61 11.95 -29.70
N ALA A 81 -1.40 12.85 -30.30
CA ALA A 81 -2.67 12.49 -30.93
C ALA A 81 -2.50 11.53 -32.12
N LYS A 82 -1.39 11.63 -32.87
CA LYS A 82 -1.06 10.71 -33.97
C LYS A 82 -0.65 9.32 -33.48
N VAL A 83 -0.08 9.22 -32.28
CA VAL A 83 0.41 7.96 -31.68
C VAL A 83 -0.61 7.32 -30.74
N LYS A 84 -1.63 8.07 -30.29
CA LYS A 84 -2.63 7.61 -29.32
C LYS A 84 -3.23 6.26 -29.74
N ILE A 85 -2.88 5.22 -28.99
CA ILE A 85 -3.73 4.04 -28.82
C ILE A 85 -5.09 4.60 -28.39
N LYS A 86 -6.16 4.29 -29.13
CA LYS A 86 -7.51 4.76 -28.80
C LYS A 86 -7.76 4.40 -27.33
N SER A 87 -7.88 5.41 -26.47
CA SER A 87 -8.25 5.22 -25.07
C SER A 87 -9.67 4.65 -25.05
N THR A 88 -9.75 3.33 -25.03
CA THR A 88 -10.98 2.63 -24.74
C THR A 88 -11.13 2.71 -23.22
N LYS A 89 -12.29 3.18 -22.73
CA LYS A 89 -12.64 3.09 -21.31
C LYS A 89 -12.97 1.64 -20.96
N ILE A 90 -12.02 0.74 -21.23
CA ILE A 90 -12.15 -0.70 -21.19
C ILE A 90 -10.88 -1.27 -20.54
N ILE A 91 -11.09 -2.18 -19.60
CA ILE A 91 -10.09 -3.14 -19.14
C ILE A 91 -10.29 -4.37 -20.01
N GLU A 92 -9.38 -4.59 -20.96
CA GLU A 92 -9.41 -5.75 -21.83
C GLU A 92 -8.72 -6.91 -21.13
N ILE A 93 -9.47 -7.95 -20.75
CA ILE A 93 -8.88 -9.17 -20.18
C ILE A 93 -8.32 -10.02 -21.32
N GLU A 94 -7.01 -10.24 -21.28
CA GLU A 94 -6.27 -11.07 -22.25
C GLU A 94 -6.16 -12.52 -21.80
N GLY A 95 -6.24 -12.78 -20.49
CA GLY A 95 -6.16 -14.15 -19.98
C GLY A 95 -6.37 -14.26 -18.47
N PHE A 96 -6.30 -15.49 -17.97
CA PHE A 96 -6.41 -15.82 -16.55
C PHE A 96 -5.22 -16.66 -16.10
N VAL A 97 -4.54 -16.25 -15.04
CA VAL A 97 -3.29 -16.86 -14.55
C VAL A 97 -3.37 -17.20 -13.08
N ASN A 98 -2.45 -18.02 -12.58
CA ASN A 98 -2.29 -18.19 -11.13
C ASN A 98 -1.56 -16.98 -10.54
N SER A 99 -1.88 -16.62 -9.30
CA SER A 99 -1.21 -15.50 -8.61
C SER A 99 0.31 -15.69 -8.47
N SER A 100 0.78 -16.94 -8.39
CA SER A 100 2.21 -17.28 -8.32
C SER A 100 2.99 -17.01 -9.60
N GLU A 101 2.32 -16.85 -10.75
CA GLU A 101 2.98 -16.53 -12.02
C GLU A 101 3.35 -15.04 -12.10
N VAL A 102 2.68 -14.19 -11.32
CA VAL A 102 2.94 -12.75 -11.27
C VAL A 102 3.92 -12.45 -10.14
N HIS A 103 5.19 -12.22 -10.49
CA HIS A 103 6.21 -11.86 -9.52
C HIS A 103 5.85 -10.54 -8.80
N SER A 104 6.03 -10.50 -7.48
CA SER A 104 5.80 -9.33 -6.62
C SER A 104 6.42 -8.01 -7.10
N MET A 105 7.54 -8.04 -7.84
CA MET A 105 8.21 -6.86 -8.37
C MET A 105 7.38 -6.13 -9.44
N LEU A 106 6.44 -6.83 -10.09
CA LEU A 106 5.56 -6.25 -11.09
C LEU A 106 4.44 -5.40 -10.46
N TYR A 107 4.09 -5.59 -9.19
CA TYR A 107 2.96 -4.86 -8.58
C TYR A 107 3.31 -3.40 -8.32
N ASP A 108 2.54 -2.46 -8.88
CA ASP A 108 2.76 -1.01 -8.69
C ASP A 108 1.77 -0.37 -7.73
N SER A 109 0.48 -0.38 -8.06
CA SER A 109 -0.54 0.34 -7.26
C SER A 109 -1.86 -0.41 -7.24
N PRO A 110 -2.49 -0.57 -6.06
CA PRO A 110 -3.79 -1.20 -5.91
C PRO A 110 -4.94 -0.20 -6.11
N TYR A 111 -6.01 -0.68 -6.73
CA TYR A 111 -7.26 0.04 -6.94
C TYR A 111 -8.44 -0.89 -6.62
N PHE A 112 -9.46 -0.39 -5.93
CA PHE A 112 -10.71 -1.12 -5.81
C PHE A 112 -11.56 -0.91 -7.05
N ILE A 113 -12.23 -1.96 -7.48
CA ILE A 113 -13.24 -1.90 -8.52
C ILE A 113 -14.61 -2.06 -7.86
N GLY A 114 -15.61 -1.31 -8.34
CA GLY A 114 -17.01 -1.53 -8.02
C GLY A 114 -17.86 -1.53 -9.28
N PRO A 115 -19.06 -2.15 -9.26
CA PRO A 115 -19.99 -2.10 -10.37
C PRO A 115 -20.51 -0.67 -10.60
N ASP A 116 -20.72 -0.30 -11.86
CA ASP A 116 -21.37 0.97 -12.21
C ASP A 116 -22.88 0.78 -12.42
N GLY A 117 -23.63 0.89 -11.33
CA GLY A 117 -25.09 0.78 -11.33
C GLY A 117 -25.63 -0.64 -11.14
N GLU A 118 -26.93 -0.75 -10.87
CA GLU A 118 -27.57 -2.02 -10.48
C GLU A 118 -27.53 -3.08 -11.57
N VAL A 119 -27.64 -2.66 -12.84
CA VAL A 119 -27.60 -3.56 -14.01
C VAL A 119 -26.26 -4.29 -14.11
N ALA A 120 -25.16 -3.65 -13.69
CA ALA A 120 -23.82 -4.25 -13.71
C ALA A 120 -23.57 -5.19 -12.52
N SER A 121 -24.28 -5.02 -11.40
CA SER A 121 -24.01 -5.72 -10.14
C SER A 121 -24.03 -7.24 -10.25
N GLN A 122 -24.98 -7.81 -11.00
CA GLN A 122 -25.10 -9.26 -11.15
C GLN A 122 -23.92 -9.86 -11.93
N ALA A 123 -23.58 -9.26 -13.08
CA ALA A 123 -22.45 -9.72 -13.90
C ALA A 123 -21.11 -9.52 -13.17
N TYR A 124 -20.96 -8.38 -12.47
CA TYR A 124 -19.79 -8.09 -11.64
C TYR A 124 -19.61 -9.11 -10.51
N ALA A 125 -20.67 -9.40 -9.76
CA ALA A 125 -20.63 -10.39 -8.68
C ALA A 125 -20.32 -11.79 -9.20
N LEU A 126 -20.84 -12.16 -10.38
CA LEU A 126 -20.54 -13.43 -11.02
C LEU A 126 -19.04 -13.52 -11.38
N LEU A 127 -18.46 -12.46 -11.96
CA LEU A 127 -17.02 -12.41 -12.25
C LEU A 127 -16.19 -12.58 -10.98
N ASN A 128 -16.51 -11.83 -9.92
CA ASN A 128 -15.80 -11.92 -8.64
C ASN A 128 -15.81 -13.35 -8.08
N LYS A 129 -17.00 -13.96 -7.96
CA LYS A 129 -17.15 -15.34 -7.48
C LYS A 129 -16.47 -16.36 -8.38
N THR A 130 -16.43 -16.13 -9.69
CA THR A 130 -15.75 -17.03 -10.64
C THR A 130 -14.24 -17.00 -10.42
N LEU A 131 -13.65 -15.82 -10.24
CA LEU A 131 -12.23 -15.69 -9.94
C LEU A 131 -11.88 -16.32 -8.57
N GLU A 132 -12.71 -16.09 -7.56
CA GLU A 132 -12.54 -16.68 -6.23
C GLU A 132 -12.59 -18.22 -6.28
N ALA A 133 -13.63 -18.78 -6.91
CA ALA A 133 -13.81 -20.24 -6.99
C ALA A 133 -12.74 -20.93 -7.85
N SER A 134 -12.22 -20.26 -8.88
CA SER A 134 -11.17 -20.82 -9.75
C SER A 134 -9.75 -20.64 -9.21
N GLY A 135 -9.56 -19.76 -8.21
CA GLY A 135 -8.23 -19.38 -7.72
C GLY A 135 -7.37 -18.65 -8.76
N LYS A 136 -8.00 -18.11 -9.82
CA LYS A 136 -7.32 -17.41 -10.92
C LYS A 136 -7.41 -15.90 -10.76
N MET A 137 -6.45 -15.22 -11.36
CA MET A 137 -6.41 -13.76 -11.51
C MET A 137 -6.58 -13.43 -12.98
N ALA A 138 -7.38 -12.42 -13.29
CA ALA A 138 -7.52 -11.95 -14.66
C ALA A 138 -6.39 -10.97 -14.99
N VAL A 139 -5.74 -11.12 -16.13
CA VAL A 139 -4.68 -10.23 -16.60
C VAL A 139 -5.11 -9.59 -17.90
N GLY A 140 -4.83 -8.30 -18.02
CA GLY A 140 -5.29 -7.51 -19.14
C GLY A 140 -4.60 -6.16 -19.23
N ARG A 141 -5.17 -5.29 -20.06
CA ARG A 141 -4.70 -3.92 -20.28
C ARG A 141 -5.77 -2.91 -19.95
N ILE A 142 -5.33 -1.76 -19.46
CA ILE A 142 -6.18 -0.61 -19.16
C ILE A 142 -5.46 0.65 -19.64
N VAL A 143 -6.21 1.59 -20.22
CA VAL A 143 -5.68 2.94 -20.46
C VAL A 143 -6.06 3.84 -19.30
N LEU A 144 -5.08 4.20 -18.48
CA LEU A 144 -5.21 5.19 -17.42
C LEU A 144 -4.64 6.52 -17.90
N ARG A 145 -5.50 7.53 -17.98
CA ARG A 145 -5.17 8.87 -18.52
C ARG A 145 -4.68 8.77 -19.97
N ASP A 146 -3.37 8.75 -20.18
CA ASP A 146 -2.68 8.81 -21.46
C ASP A 146 -1.76 7.60 -21.72
N ARG A 147 -1.65 6.67 -20.77
CA ARG A 147 -0.81 5.48 -20.87
C ARG A 147 -1.63 4.20 -20.82
N GLU A 148 -1.31 3.26 -21.71
CA GLU A 148 -1.75 1.87 -21.55
C GLU A 148 -0.84 1.19 -20.52
N ASP A 149 -1.46 0.58 -19.52
CA ASP A 149 -0.80 -0.16 -18.46
C ASP A 149 -1.33 -1.59 -18.42
N PHE A 150 -0.50 -2.53 -17.97
CA PHE A 150 -0.96 -3.86 -17.59
C PHE A 150 -1.72 -3.81 -16.27
N ALA A 151 -2.76 -4.62 -16.16
CA ALA A 151 -3.57 -4.74 -14.97
C ALA A 151 -3.80 -6.22 -14.63
N MET A 152 -3.75 -6.52 -13.34
CA MET A 152 -4.20 -7.79 -12.79
C MET A 152 -5.41 -7.55 -11.90
N LEU A 153 -6.51 -8.26 -12.14
CA LEU A 153 -7.72 -8.22 -11.32
C LEU A 153 -7.78 -9.48 -10.48
N ALA A 154 -7.95 -9.29 -9.18
CA ALA A 154 -8.06 -10.35 -8.18
C ALA A 154 -9.35 -10.20 -7.38
N PRO A 155 -9.99 -11.30 -6.96
CA PRO A 155 -11.10 -11.27 -6.04
C PRO A 155 -10.63 -10.79 -4.67
N PHE A 156 -11.37 -9.87 -4.07
CA PHE A 156 -11.11 -9.37 -2.73
C PHE A 156 -12.42 -9.04 -2.02
N GLU A 157 -12.75 -9.82 -0.98
CA GLU A 157 -14.04 -9.76 -0.30
C GLU A 157 -15.21 -9.81 -1.32
N ASN A 158 -16.18 -8.90 -1.21
CA ASN A 158 -17.32 -8.81 -2.12
C ASN A 158 -17.02 -8.01 -3.41
N GLY A 159 -15.75 -7.68 -3.68
CA GLY A 159 -15.34 -6.89 -4.84
C GLY A 159 -14.08 -7.43 -5.53
N LEU A 160 -13.55 -6.63 -6.45
CA LEU A 160 -12.32 -6.90 -7.16
C LEU A 160 -11.29 -5.84 -6.78
N VAL A 161 -10.05 -6.26 -6.60
CA VAL A 161 -8.89 -5.39 -6.55
C VAL A 161 -8.15 -5.48 -7.89
N MET A 162 -7.84 -4.33 -8.46
CA MET A 162 -6.94 -4.21 -9.61
C MET A 162 -5.56 -3.78 -9.12
N TYR A 163 -4.55 -4.55 -9.47
CA TYR A 163 -3.16 -4.13 -9.36
C TYR A 163 -2.69 -3.66 -10.72
N LYS A 164 -2.31 -2.37 -10.81
CA LYS A 164 -1.53 -1.91 -11.96
C LYS A 164 -0.17 -2.58 -11.91
N LEU A 165 0.29 -3.12 -13.04
CA LEU A 165 1.56 -3.82 -13.16
C LEU A 165 2.61 -2.96 -13.88
N ARG A 166 3.85 -3.05 -13.42
CA ARG A 166 5.04 -2.53 -14.11
C ARG A 166 5.35 -3.37 -15.32
N TYR A 167 5.96 -2.75 -16.32
CA TYR A 167 6.45 -3.50 -17.47
C TYR A 167 7.74 -4.25 -17.10
N PRO A 168 7.94 -5.51 -17.56
CA PRO A 168 9.16 -6.26 -17.24
C PRO A 168 10.46 -5.57 -17.66
N ASN A 169 10.44 -4.75 -18.71
CA ASN A 169 11.59 -3.98 -19.18
C ASN A 169 11.93 -2.75 -18.30
N GLU A 170 11.03 -2.34 -17.40
CA GLU A 170 11.29 -1.29 -16.41
C GLU A 170 12.08 -1.84 -15.21
N LEU A 171 12.14 -3.16 -15.03
CA LEU A 171 12.85 -3.80 -13.93
C LEU A 171 14.34 -3.94 -14.24
N ARG A 172 15.18 -3.47 -13.32
CA ARG A 172 16.64 -3.71 -13.35
C ARG A 172 16.93 -5.20 -13.11
N LYS A 173 18.03 -5.69 -13.67
CA LYS A 173 18.40 -7.11 -13.54
C LYS A 173 19.22 -7.32 -12.27
N MET A 174 18.93 -8.41 -11.54
CA MET A 174 19.64 -8.76 -10.30
C MET A 174 21.16 -8.90 -10.50
N LYS A 175 21.60 -9.34 -11.69
CA LYS A 175 23.02 -9.48 -12.04
C LYS A 175 23.80 -8.15 -12.11
N ASP A 176 23.10 -7.02 -12.22
CA ASP A 176 23.72 -5.70 -12.32
C ASP A 176 23.93 -5.07 -10.92
N VAL A 177 23.50 -5.76 -9.86
CA VAL A 177 23.70 -5.31 -8.48
C VAL A 177 25.18 -5.52 -8.11
N PRO A 178 25.89 -4.47 -7.66
CA PRO A 178 27.30 -4.57 -7.31
C PRO A 178 27.52 -5.49 -6.10
N GLU A 179 28.73 -6.05 -5.99
CA GLU A 179 29.20 -6.87 -4.85
C GLU A 179 28.46 -8.21 -4.63
N LEU A 180 27.47 -8.57 -5.45
CA LEU A 180 26.89 -9.90 -5.44
C LEU A 180 27.87 -10.91 -6.06
N SER A 181 28.37 -11.81 -5.22
CA SER A 181 29.18 -12.97 -5.63
C SER A 181 28.61 -14.25 -5.04
N ASP A 182 28.79 -15.36 -5.75
CA ASP A 182 28.39 -16.68 -5.25
C ASP A 182 29.41 -17.14 -4.20
N VAL A 183 29.15 -16.79 -2.94
CA VAL A 183 30.00 -17.15 -1.79
C VAL A 183 29.49 -18.46 -1.19
N LYS A 184 30.41 -19.43 -1.02
CA LYS A 184 30.08 -20.69 -0.34
C LYS A 184 29.77 -20.44 1.14
N THR A 185 28.55 -20.77 1.55
CA THR A 185 28.12 -20.70 2.95
C THR A 185 28.50 -21.96 3.72
N ASP A 186 29.01 -21.81 4.94
CA ASP A 186 29.26 -22.92 5.85
C ASP A 186 27.94 -23.56 6.36
N LYS A 187 27.91 -24.89 6.43
CA LYS A 187 26.70 -25.66 6.79
C LYS A 187 26.32 -25.47 8.26
N GLU A 188 27.29 -25.34 9.16
CA GLU A 188 27.01 -25.13 10.59
C GLU A 188 26.46 -23.73 10.83
N GLN A 189 27.06 -22.70 10.22
CA GLN A 189 26.56 -21.34 10.23
C GLN A 189 25.12 -21.25 9.68
N LEU A 190 24.84 -21.93 8.55
CA LEU A 190 23.49 -21.97 7.98
C LEU A 190 22.48 -22.63 8.92
N LYS A 191 22.86 -23.70 9.63
CA LYS A 191 22.00 -24.38 10.60
C LYS A 191 21.68 -23.49 11.80
N LEU A 192 22.67 -22.75 12.31
CA LEU A 192 22.47 -21.81 13.40
C LEU A 192 21.56 -20.66 12.98
N ALA A 193 21.79 -20.08 11.80
CA ALA A 193 20.96 -19.02 11.24
C ALA A 193 19.50 -19.46 11.07
N LYS A 194 19.25 -20.67 10.54
CA LYS A 194 17.90 -21.26 10.46
C LYS A 194 17.22 -21.35 11.83
N THR A 195 17.94 -21.82 12.85
CA THR A 195 17.40 -21.91 14.22
C THR A 195 17.00 -20.54 14.77
N LEU A 196 17.77 -19.49 14.47
CA LEU A 196 17.42 -18.13 14.85
C LEU A 196 16.16 -17.66 14.11
N VAL A 197 16.09 -17.84 12.79
CA VAL A 197 14.91 -17.48 11.98
C VAL A 197 13.66 -18.19 12.50
N ASP A 198 13.72 -19.49 12.76
CA ASP A 198 12.60 -20.27 13.30
C ASP A 198 12.19 -19.77 14.69
N SER A 199 13.16 -19.34 15.51
CA SER A 199 12.88 -18.79 16.83
C SER A 199 12.14 -17.45 16.77
N MET A 200 12.42 -16.63 15.75
CA MET A 200 11.83 -15.30 15.54
C MET A 200 10.60 -15.31 14.61
N THR A 201 10.29 -16.45 13.99
CA THR A 201 9.15 -16.59 13.09
C THR A 201 7.83 -16.33 13.82
N THR A 202 7.02 -15.43 13.27
CA THR A 202 5.71 -15.05 13.80
C THR A 202 4.74 -14.73 12.66
N SER A 203 3.47 -14.51 13.00
CA SER A 203 2.44 -14.05 12.06
C SER A 203 2.61 -12.54 11.79
N LEU A 204 2.37 -12.11 10.55
CA LEU A 204 2.30 -10.68 10.21
C LEU A 204 1.29 -9.93 11.09
N SER A 205 0.17 -10.56 11.46
CA SER A 205 -0.85 -9.96 12.35
C SER A 205 -0.36 -9.70 13.77
N LYS A 206 0.77 -10.27 14.18
CA LYS A 206 1.43 -10.04 15.47
C LYS A 206 2.55 -9.00 15.37
N ILE A 207 2.87 -8.54 14.16
CA ILE A 207 3.86 -7.49 13.92
C ILE A 207 3.14 -6.15 13.99
N ASP A 208 3.70 -5.21 14.74
CA ASP A 208 3.20 -3.84 14.80
C ASP A 208 3.51 -3.12 13.49
N LEU A 209 2.49 -2.94 12.65
CA LEU A 209 2.59 -2.30 11.33
C LEU A 209 2.29 -0.78 11.37
N ARG A 210 2.17 -0.18 12.56
CA ARG A 210 1.92 1.26 12.67
C ARG A 210 3.11 2.08 12.17
N ASP A 211 2.82 3.20 11.52
CA ASP A 211 3.82 4.19 11.17
C ASP A 211 4.20 5.01 12.41
N ARG A 212 5.22 4.52 13.13
CA ARG A 212 5.73 5.15 14.35
C ARG A 212 6.23 6.57 14.12
N TYR A 213 6.77 6.85 12.94
CA TYR A 213 7.24 8.19 12.61
C TYR A 213 6.06 9.14 12.48
N GLN A 214 5.02 8.72 11.76
CA GLN A 214 3.83 9.53 11.58
C GLN A 214 3.08 9.77 12.89
N ASP A 215 3.00 8.77 13.77
CA ASP A 215 2.44 8.92 15.11
C ASP A 215 3.22 9.95 15.94
N ALA A 216 4.56 9.84 15.95
CA ALA A 216 5.43 10.80 16.63
C ALA A 216 5.28 12.23 16.06
N VAL A 217 5.16 12.37 14.74
CA VAL A 217 4.90 13.66 14.09
C VAL A 217 3.55 14.24 14.49
N LYS A 218 2.48 13.42 14.56
CA LYS A 218 1.16 13.85 15.02
C LYS A 218 1.20 14.33 16.47
N GLU A 219 1.89 13.61 17.35
CA GLU A 219 2.08 14.01 18.75
C GLU A 219 2.88 15.31 18.86
N MET A 220 3.96 15.45 18.11
CA MET A 220 4.78 16.67 18.02
C MET A 220 3.94 17.87 17.58
N ILE A 221 3.10 17.71 16.55
CA ILE A 221 2.19 18.75 16.07
C ILE A 221 1.20 19.14 17.17
N LYS A 222 0.61 18.16 17.86
CA LYS A 222 -0.34 18.39 18.96
C LYS A 222 0.31 19.16 20.11
N ALA A 223 1.51 18.78 20.51
CA ALA A 223 2.29 19.46 21.54
C ALA A 223 2.61 20.91 21.16
N LYS A 224 3.00 21.17 19.90
CA LYS A 224 3.22 22.54 19.39
C LYS A 224 1.95 23.39 19.38
N ILE A 225 0.80 22.81 19.01
CA ILE A 225 -0.50 23.50 19.07
C ILE A 225 -0.86 23.85 20.52
N GLU A 226 -0.54 22.97 21.46
CA GLU A 226 -0.77 23.17 22.90
C GLU A 226 0.31 24.03 23.59
N GLY A 227 1.31 24.53 22.86
CA GLY A 227 2.39 25.37 23.39
C GLY A 227 3.42 24.66 24.27
N LYS A 228 3.51 23.32 24.20
CA LYS A 228 4.46 22.51 24.98
C LYS A 228 5.77 22.33 24.20
N GLU A 229 6.91 22.47 24.89
CA GLU A 229 8.22 22.13 24.32
C GLU A 229 8.37 20.61 24.17
N ILE A 230 8.92 20.18 23.03
CA ILE A 230 9.14 18.76 22.71
C ILE A 230 10.54 18.37 23.15
N ILE A 231 10.64 17.44 24.08
CA ILE A 231 11.91 16.84 24.52
C ILE A 231 12.13 15.57 23.70
N SER A 232 13.19 15.53 22.89
CA SER A 232 13.54 14.32 22.13
C SER A 232 14.16 13.27 23.04
N VAL A 233 13.70 12.03 22.96
CA VAL A 233 14.36 10.89 23.61
C VAL A 233 15.50 10.41 22.70
N THR A 234 16.73 10.46 23.20
CA THR A 234 17.93 9.98 22.49
C THR A 234 17.94 8.45 22.47
N GLU A 235 18.11 7.83 21.30
CA GLU A 235 18.32 6.39 21.20
C GLU A 235 19.74 6.00 21.65
N GLU A 236 19.85 4.95 22.48
CA GLU A 236 21.12 4.36 22.87
C GLU A 236 21.69 3.49 21.74
N VAL A 237 22.93 3.77 21.34
CA VAL A 237 23.63 3.00 20.31
C VAL A 237 24.12 1.68 20.89
N THR A 238 23.64 0.56 20.35
CA THR A 238 24.16 -0.77 20.73
C THR A 238 25.47 -1.07 19.98
N PRO A 239 26.51 -1.61 20.65
CA PRO A 239 27.81 -1.86 20.04
C PRO A 239 27.76 -3.04 19.06
N VAL A 240 28.59 -2.97 18.01
CA VAL A 240 28.73 -4.01 16.98
C VAL A 240 29.42 -5.24 17.57
N VAL A 241 28.72 -6.38 17.59
CA VAL A 241 29.22 -7.67 18.10
C VAL A 241 29.57 -8.61 16.95
N ASP A 242 30.61 -9.44 17.12
CA ASP A 242 30.94 -10.57 16.25
C ASP A 242 29.70 -11.42 15.92
N MET A 243 29.49 -11.73 14.64
CA MET A 243 28.30 -12.41 14.12
C MET A 243 27.96 -13.70 14.88
N MET A 244 28.95 -14.53 15.22
CA MET A 244 28.67 -15.80 15.91
C MET A 244 28.23 -15.60 17.36
N LYS A 245 28.80 -14.59 18.02
CA LYS A 245 28.41 -14.20 19.38
C LYS A 245 27.05 -13.51 19.36
N ALA A 246 26.79 -12.67 18.37
CA ALA A 246 25.50 -12.02 18.14
C ALA A 246 24.39 -13.06 17.92
N LEU A 247 24.60 -14.06 17.04
CA LEU A 247 23.62 -15.12 16.79
C LEU A 247 23.29 -15.92 18.06
N LYS A 248 24.29 -16.29 18.86
CA LYS A 248 24.09 -17.00 20.14
C LYS A 248 23.31 -16.14 21.14
N GLN A 249 23.66 -14.85 21.25
CA GLN A 249 22.97 -13.89 22.12
C GLN A 249 21.52 -13.66 21.68
N SER A 250 21.25 -13.51 20.38
CA SER A 250 19.89 -13.37 19.85
C SER A 250 19.03 -14.61 20.12
N ILE A 251 19.58 -15.82 20.02
CA ILE A 251 18.85 -17.06 20.36
C ILE A 251 18.52 -17.12 21.86
N GLU A 252 19.42 -16.68 22.73
CA GLU A 252 19.15 -16.63 24.18
C GLU A 252 18.07 -15.59 24.54
N ILE A 253 18.07 -14.43 23.88
CA ILE A 253 17.05 -13.39 24.06
C ILE A 253 15.69 -13.89 23.56
N ALA A 254 15.63 -14.44 22.34
CA ALA A 254 14.40 -15.00 21.77
C ALA A 254 13.79 -16.13 22.63
N LYS A 255 14.63 -16.94 23.29
CA LYS A 255 14.18 -17.95 24.26
C LYS A 255 13.64 -17.35 25.56
N LYS A 256 14.17 -16.23 26.03
CA LYS A 256 13.72 -15.55 27.25
C LYS A 256 12.37 -14.84 27.03
N GLU A 257 12.14 -14.28 25.85
CA GLU A 257 10.88 -13.61 25.48
C GLU A 257 9.72 -14.60 25.25
N LYS A 258 9.99 -15.87 24.94
CA LYS A 258 8.98 -16.94 24.81
C LYS A 258 8.45 -17.51 26.13
N LYS A 259 8.73 -16.92 27.30
CA LYS A 259 8.12 -17.39 28.56
C LYS A 259 6.61 -17.10 28.55
N PRO A 260 5.75 -18.11 28.82
CA PRO A 260 4.31 -17.90 28.89
C PRO A 260 3.97 -16.99 30.07
N MET A 261 3.07 -16.02 29.85
CA MET A 261 2.42 -15.28 30.93
C MET A 261 1.91 -16.28 31.97
N GLN A 262 2.34 -16.13 33.22
CA GLN A 262 1.82 -16.90 34.34
C GLN A 262 0.29 -16.77 34.33
N LYS A 263 -0.40 -17.91 34.26
CA LYS A 263 -1.85 -17.98 34.47
C LYS A 263 -2.16 -17.32 35.82
N ALA A 264 -2.96 -16.25 35.79
CA ALA A 264 -3.58 -15.72 36.99
C ALA A 264 -4.40 -16.85 37.64
N LYS A 265 -4.05 -17.21 38.88
CA LYS A 265 -4.88 -18.07 39.73
C LYS A 265 -6.20 -17.33 39.97
N GLY A 266 -7.31 -17.91 39.49
CA GLY A 266 -8.64 -17.38 39.76
C GLY A 266 -8.93 -17.36 41.25
N GLU A 267 -9.24 -16.17 41.78
CA GLU A 267 -9.85 -16.03 43.10
C GLU A 267 -11.30 -16.54 43.06
N LYS A 268 -11.61 -17.39 44.04
CA LYS A 268 -12.91 -17.99 44.26
C LYS A 268 -13.98 -16.91 44.49
N LYS A 269 -15.03 -16.97 43.68
CA LYS A 269 -16.33 -16.33 43.89
C LYS A 269 -16.88 -16.73 45.27
N LYS A 270 -16.97 -15.79 46.22
CA LYS A 270 -17.82 -15.92 47.42
C LYS A 270 -19.21 -15.41 47.07
N GLU A 271 -20.19 -16.32 47.08
CA GLU A 271 -21.60 -16.00 47.15
C GLU A 271 -21.90 -15.15 48.40
N LYS A 272 -22.57 -14.01 48.19
CA LYS A 272 -23.37 -13.38 49.24
C LYS A 272 -24.83 -13.46 48.82
N VAL A 273 -25.54 -14.29 49.56
CA VAL A 273 -27.00 -14.40 49.64
C VAL A 273 -27.57 -13.05 50.05
N ALA A 274 -28.53 -12.53 49.29
CA ALA A 274 -29.39 -11.43 49.72
C ALA A 274 -30.86 -11.83 49.52
N ALA A 275 -31.62 -11.63 50.60
CA ALA A 275 -32.93 -12.20 50.85
C ALA A 275 -34.05 -11.68 49.95
N LYS A 276 -35.03 -12.57 49.74
CA LYS A 276 -36.43 -12.30 49.39
C LYS A 276 -36.96 -10.98 49.98
N ASN A 277 -37.62 -10.17 49.15
CA ASN A 277 -38.90 -9.63 49.59
C ASN A 277 -39.91 -9.58 48.45
N ASN A 278 -41.09 -10.12 48.77
CA ASN A 278 -42.19 -10.42 47.88
C ASN A 278 -43.25 -9.32 48.08
N LYS A 279 -43.69 -8.62 47.03
CA LYS A 279 -44.95 -7.88 47.05
C LYS A 279 -45.54 -7.77 45.65
N THR A 280 -46.35 -8.78 45.35
CA THR A 280 -47.42 -8.79 44.36
C THR A 280 -48.37 -7.61 44.56
N LYS A 281 -48.62 -6.83 43.51
CA LYS A 281 -49.83 -5.99 43.40
C LYS A 281 -50.56 -6.35 42.11
N LYS A 282 -51.63 -7.11 42.31
CA LYS A 282 -52.69 -7.46 41.39
C LYS A 282 -53.54 -6.21 41.13
N ARG A 283 -53.85 -5.86 39.88
CA ARG A 283 -55.11 -5.21 39.51
C ARG A 283 -55.45 -5.51 38.04
N LYS A 284 -56.46 -6.38 37.89
CA LYS A 284 -57.52 -6.41 36.85
C LYS A 284 -58.11 -4.98 36.68
N SER A 285 -58.78 -4.55 35.62
CA SER A 285 -59.32 -5.12 34.38
C SER A 285 -60.05 -3.97 33.67
N ALA A 286 -60.08 -3.96 32.34
CA ALA A 286 -61.24 -3.74 31.47
C ALA A 286 -60.74 -3.77 30.02
#